data_AF-A0A0D8FXY3-F1
#
_entry.id   AF-A0A0D8FXY3-F1
#
_cell.length_a   1.000
_cell.length_b   1.000
_cell.length_c   1.000
_cell.angle_alpha   90.00
_cell.angle_beta   90.00
_cell.angle_gamma   90.00
#
_symmetry.space_group_name_H-M   'P 1'
#
loop_
_entity.id
_entity.type
_entity.pdbx_description
1 polymer ?
#
loop_
_entity_poly.entity_id
_entity_poly.type
_entity_poly.pdbx_seq_one_letter_code
_entity_poly.pdbx_strand_id
1 'polypeptide(L)'
;MIPEVLKSYGSMHHAAMADGELTTSTKELIALAVAVALKCDGCITSHARGAARAGVTRQAIAEALGVTILLSGGPGTVYGPRALQAFDEFLADYQSQE
;
A
#
# COMPACT_ATOMS: atom_id res chain seq x y z
N MET A 1 -8.84 20.34 -11.98
CA MET A 1 -8.57 20.09 -10.54
C MET A 1 -8.29 21.41 -9.84
N ILE A 2 -8.43 21.46 -8.51
CA ILE A 2 -8.16 22.64 -7.67
C ILE A 2 -6.69 22.57 -7.21
N PRO A 3 -5.76 23.39 -7.75
CA PRO A 3 -4.32 23.21 -7.56
C PRO A 3 -3.87 23.23 -6.09
N GLU A 4 -4.42 24.16 -5.31
CA GLU A 4 -4.04 24.29 -3.89
C GLU A 4 -4.48 23.09 -3.04
N VAL A 5 -5.60 22.44 -3.39
CA VAL A 5 -6.06 21.21 -2.72
C VAL A 5 -5.07 20.08 -2.96
N LEU A 6 -4.63 19.90 -4.21
CA LEU A 6 -3.65 18.86 -4.54
C LEU A 6 -2.30 19.09 -3.88
N LYS A 7 -1.82 20.33 -3.87
CA LYS A 7 -0.57 20.70 -3.22
C LYS A 7 -0.62 20.38 -1.73
N SER A 8 -1.70 20.79 -1.06
CA SER A 8 -1.88 20.57 0.38
C SER A 8 -1.98 19.08 0.73
N TYR A 9 -2.74 18.32 -0.06
CA TYR A 9 -2.84 16.87 0.09
C TYR A 9 -1.49 16.17 -0.15
N GLY A 10 -0.74 16.56 -1.18
CA GLY A 10 0.59 16.03 -1.46
C GLY A 10 1.59 16.27 -0.33
N SER A 11 1.59 17.47 0.25
CA SER A 11 2.42 17.79 1.43
C SER A 11 2.06 16.94 2.64
N MET A 12 0.77 16.76 2.92
CA MET A 12 0.29 15.89 4.00
C MET A 12 0.71 14.44 3.77
N HIS A 13 0.54 13.92 2.56
CA HIS A 13 0.97 12.57 2.19
C HIS A 13 2.47 12.38 2.40
N HIS A 14 3.30 13.32 1.93
CA HIS A 14 4.75 13.25 2.11
C HIS A 14 5.14 13.24 3.58
N ALA A 15 4.59 14.13 4.39
CA ALA A 15 4.86 14.19 5.82
C ALA A 15 4.44 12.90 6.56
N ALA A 16 3.29 12.32 6.19
CA ALA A 16 2.82 11.07 6.79
C ALA A 16 3.72 9.87 6.46
N MET A 17 4.23 9.79 5.23
CA MET A 17 5.01 8.64 4.73
C MET A 17 6.52 8.72 4.97
N ALA A 18 7.05 9.89 5.36
CA ALA A 18 8.45 10.06 5.71
C ALA A 18 8.88 9.14 6.87
N ASP A 19 10.13 8.70 6.89
CA ASP A 19 10.67 7.87 7.97
C ASP A 19 10.58 8.54 9.35
N GLY A 20 10.37 7.72 10.38
CA GLY A 20 10.41 8.10 11.79
C GLY A 20 10.56 6.84 12.63
N GLU A 21 9.92 6.77 13.80
CA GLU A 21 9.85 5.53 14.61
C GLU A 21 9.27 4.35 13.83
N LEU A 22 8.39 4.63 12.85
CA LEU A 22 7.97 3.69 11.83
C LEU A 22 8.68 4.02 10.52
N THR A 23 9.34 3.03 9.93
CA THR A 23 9.96 3.13 8.62
C THR A 23 8.89 3.30 7.52
N THR A 24 9.27 3.87 6.37
CA THR A 24 8.40 3.95 5.19
C THR A 24 7.89 2.57 4.78
N SER A 25 8.70 1.52 4.86
CA SER A 25 8.27 0.14 4.59
C SER A 25 7.13 -0.32 5.51
N THR A 26 7.22 0.00 6.81
CA THR A 26 6.16 -0.29 7.79
C THR A 26 4.90 0.55 7.51
N LYS A 27 5.08 1.82 7.15
CA LYS A 27 3.97 2.71 6.82
C LYS A 27 3.24 2.30 5.54
N GLU A 28 3.95 1.80 4.53
CA GLU A 28 3.34 1.28 3.31
C GLU A 28 2.53 0.00 3.56
N LEU A 29 2.99 -0.88 4.46
CA LEU A 29 2.19 -2.04 4.90
C LEU A 29 0.87 -1.61 5.55
N ILE A 30 0.92 -0.62 6.46
CA ILE A 30 -0.28 -0.06 7.10
C ILE A 30 -1.19 0.58 6.05
N ALA A 31 -0.63 1.40 5.16
CA ALA A 31 -1.38 2.10 4.13
C ALA A 31 -2.07 1.14 3.15
N LEU A 32 -1.38 0.07 2.73
CA LEU A 32 -1.96 -0.96 1.86
C LEU A 32 -3.10 -1.72 2.56
N ALA A 33 -2.93 -2.10 3.82
CA ALA A 33 -3.97 -2.74 4.62
C ALA A 33 -5.22 -1.83 4.76
N VAL A 34 -5.01 -0.53 5.02
CA VAL A 34 -6.10 0.46 5.10
C VAL A 34 -6.75 0.65 3.74
N ALA A 35 -5.99 0.72 2.65
CA ALA A 35 -6.51 0.83 1.30
C ALA A 35 -7.44 -0.34 0.93
N VAL A 36 -7.07 -1.56 1.30
CA VAL A 36 -7.90 -2.77 1.16
C VAL A 36 -9.17 -2.68 2.01
N ALA A 37 -9.06 -2.28 3.29
CA ALA A 37 -10.22 -2.12 4.17
C ALA A 37 -11.22 -1.07 3.65
N LEU A 38 -10.70 0.03 3.08
CA LEU A 38 -11.48 1.09 2.44
C LEU A 38 -11.98 0.74 1.03
N LYS A 39 -11.51 -0.36 0.44
CA LYS A 39 -11.88 -0.80 -0.91
C LYS A 39 -11.52 0.26 -1.97
N CYS A 40 -10.39 0.93 -1.77
CA CYS A 40 -9.91 2.00 -2.65
C CYS A 40 -8.88 1.45 -3.65
N ASP A 41 -9.31 1.09 -4.86
CA ASP A 41 -8.42 0.50 -5.88
C ASP A 41 -7.22 1.42 -6.22
N GLY A 42 -7.45 2.73 -6.35
CA GLY A 42 -6.37 3.69 -6.60
C GLY A 42 -5.34 3.75 -5.45
N CYS A 43 -5.82 3.62 -4.21
CA CYS A 43 -4.95 3.57 -3.02
C CYS A 43 -4.19 2.25 -2.97
N ILE A 44 -4.85 1.12 -3.29
CA ILE A 44 -4.22 -0.20 -3.36
C ILE A 44 -3.06 -0.17 -4.34
N THR A 45 -3.29 0.30 -5.58
CA THR A 45 -2.24 0.39 -6.59
C THR A 45 -1.10 1.31 -6.15
N SER A 46 -1.41 2.47 -5.54
CA SER A 46 -0.38 3.42 -5.11
C SER A 46 0.51 2.86 -4.01
N HIS A 47 -0.08 2.24 -2.99
CA HIS A 47 0.65 1.72 -1.82
C HIS A 47 1.25 0.33 -2.06
N ALA A 48 0.71 -0.47 -2.99
CA ALA A 48 1.39 -1.67 -3.47
C ALA A 48 2.72 -1.32 -4.17
N ARG A 49 2.70 -0.29 -5.04
CA ARG A 49 3.93 0.21 -5.68
C ARG A 49 4.91 0.81 -4.67
N GLY A 50 4.39 1.58 -3.70
CA GLY A 50 5.18 2.16 -2.62
C GLY A 50 5.87 1.09 -1.76
N ALA A 51 5.13 0.06 -1.36
CA ALA A 51 5.66 -1.08 -0.63
C ALA A 51 6.75 -1.85 -1.40
N ALA A 52 6.54 -2.08 -2.70
CA ALA A 52 7.54 -2.73 -3.55
C ALA A 52 8.84 -1.91 -3.63
N ARG A 53 8.73 -0.58 -3.83
CA ARG A 53 9.89 0.34 -3.80
C ARG A 53 10.60 0.35 -2.45
N ALA A 54 9.85 0.24 -1.36
CA ALA A 54 10.38 0.25 0.00
C ALA A 54 11.02 -1.10 0.40
N GLY A 55 11.11 -2.07 -0.52
CA GLY A 55 11.74 -3.38 -0.26
C GLY A 55 10.95 -4.28 0.67
N VAL A 56 9.64 -4.05 0.81
CA VAL A 56 8.77 -4.92 1.62
C VAL A 56 8.75 -6.31 0.99
N THR A 57 8.80 -7.37 1.80
CA THR A 57 8.72 -8.74 1.27
C THR A 57 7.28 -9.11 0.95
N ARG A 58 7.11 -9.98 -0.07
CA ARG A 58 5.81 -10.56 -0.40
C ARG A 58 5.12 -11.23 0.80
N GLN A 59 5.90 -11.90 1.65
CA GLN A 59 5.38 -12.56 2.85
C GLN A 59 4.83 -11.56 3.88
N ALA A 60 5.52 -10.43 4.10
CA ALA A 60 5.02 -9.38 4.99
C ALA A 60 3.70 -8.77 4.49
N ILE A 61 3.56 -8.58 3.17
CA ILE A 61 2.30 -8.16 2.55
C ILE A 61 1.20 -9.19 2.83
N ALA A 62 1.48 -10.47 2.60
CA ALA A 62 0.51 -11.54 2.84
C ALA A 62 0.03 -11.61 4.31
N GLU A 63 0.94 -11.44 5.27
CA GLU A 63 0.60 -11.41 6.70
C GLU A 63 -0.28 -10.20 7.05
N ALA A 64 0.06 -9.01 6.56
CA ALA A 64 -0.75 -7.81 6.76
C ALA A 64 -2.16 -7.97 6.17
N LEU A 65 -2.26 -8.52 4.96
CA LEU A 65 -3.54 -8.80 4.30
C LEU A 65 -4.35 -9.87 5.04
N GLY A 66 -3.70 -10.84 5.68
CA GLY A 66 -4.36 -11.79 6.57
C GLY A 66 -5.08 -11.09 7.73
N VAL A 67 -4.43 -10.10 8.36
CA VAL A 67 -5.05 -9.26 9.40
C VAL A 67 -6.19 -8.42 8.80
N THR A 68 -6.01 -7.86 7.61
CA THR A 68 -7.07 -7.10 6.93
C THR A 68 -8.29 -7.96 6.62
N ILE A 69 -8.10 -9.21 6.18
CA ILE A 69 -9.17 -10.17 5.91
C ILE A 69 -9.94 -10.50 7.19
N LEU A 70 -9.23 -10.76 8.29
CA LEU A 70 -9.85 -11.02 9.60
C LEU A 70 -10.81 -9.90 10.00
N LEU A 71 -10.39 -8.64 9.86
CA LEU A 71 -11.15 -7.47 10.33
C LEU A 71 -12.18 -6.96 9.32
N SER A 72 -11.92 -7.14 8.02
CA SER A 72 -12.80 -6.65 6.95
C SER A 72 -13.82 -7.70 6.49
N GLY A 73 -13.64 -8.97 6.85
CA GLY A 73 -14.51 -10.08 6.45
C GLY A 73 -14.52 -10.31 4.94
N GLY A 74 -15.70 -10.57 4.37
CA GLY A 74 -15.89 -10.85 2.94
C GLY A 74 -15.24 -9.84 1.99
N PRO A 75 -15.36 -8.52 2.20
CA PRO A 75 -14.60 -7.55 1.40
C PRO A 75 -13.09 -7.76 1.42
N GLY A 76 -12.51 -8.12 2.57
CA GLY A 76 -11.09 -8.42 2.67
C GLY A 76 -10.68 -9.59 1.78
N THR A 77 -11.53 -10.63 1.66
CA THR A 77 -11.24 -11.78 0.78
C THR A 77 -11.30 -11.44 -0.71
N VAL A 78 -11.92 -10.32 -1.09
CA VAL A 78 -11.97 -9.84 -2.48
C VAL A 78 -10.81 -8.89 -2.78
N TYR A 79 -10.60 -7.89 -1.92
CA TYR A 79 -9.60 -6.83 -2.18
C TYR A 79 -8.19 -7.23 -1.73
N GLY A 80 -8.03 -8.13 -0.77
CA GLY A 80 -6.73 -8.63 -0.33
C GLY A 80 -5.94 -9.32 -1.44
N PRO A 81 -6.50 -10.34 -2.13
CA PRO A 81 -5.81 -10.97 -3.26
C PRO A 81 -5.45 -10.00 -4.38
N ARG A 82 -6.30 -8.99 -4.65
CA ARG A 82 -6.01 -7.94 -5.64
C ARG A 82 -4.83 -7.06 -5.21
N ALA A 83 -4.74 -6.70 -3.93
CA ALA A 83 -3.61 -5.95 -3.40
C ALA A 83 -2.31 -6.75 -3.47
N LEU A 84 -2.35 -8.06 -3.15
CA LEU A 84 -1.19 -8.94 -3.30
C LEU A 84 -0.75 -9.06 -4.76
N GLN A 85 -1.70 -9.21 -5.69
CA GLN A 85 -1.41 -9.24 -7.12
C GLN A 85 -0.77 -7.93 -7.59
N ALA A 86 -1.34 -6.78 -7.24
CA ALA A 86 -0.78 -5.48 -7.61
C ALA A 86 0.65 -5.31 -7.07
N PHE A 87 0.90 -5.77 -5.84
CA PHE A 87 2.24 -5.76 -5.26
C PHE A 87 3.21 -6.66 -6.04
N ASP A 88 2.79 -7.88 -6.39
CA ASP A 88 3.61 -8.84 -7.16
C ASP A 88 3.99 -8.26 -8.54
N GLU A 89 3.05 -7.59 -9.21
CA GLU A 89 3.30 -6.90 -10.49
C GLU A 89 4.37 -5.82 -10.36
N PHE A 90 4.24 -4.92 -9.37
CA PHE A 90 5.24 -3.88 -9.16
C PHE A 90 6.60 -4.42 -8.70
N LEU A 91 6.61 -5.48 -7.87
CA LEU A 91 7.86 -6.10 -7.43
C LEU A 91 8.64 -6.67 -8.61
N ALA A 92 7.96 -7.37 -9.53
CA ALA A 92 8.57 -7.89 -10.75
C ALA A 92 9.12 -6.76 -11.64
N ASP A 93 8.38 -5.66 -11.79
CA ASP A 93 8.83 -4.50 -12.56
C ASP A 93 10.13 -3.90 -11.98
N TYR A 94 10.26 -3.76 -10.66
CA TYR A 94 11.50 -3.25 -10.04
C TYR A 94 12.68 -4.20 -10.23
N GLN A 95 12.45 -5.50 -10.04
CA GLN A 95 13.51 -6.50 -10.20
C GLN A 95 14.01 -6.62 -11.64
N SER A 96 13.18 -6.27 -12.63
CA SER A 96 13.56 -6.28 -14.05
C SER A 96 14.37 -5.04 -14.50
N GLN A 97 14.45 -4.01 -13.66
CA GLN A 97 15.11 -2.74 -13.97
C GLN A 97 16.51 -2.61 -13.34
N GLU A 98 16.95 -3.61 -12.56
CA GLU A 98 18.30 -3.75 -12.02
C GLU A 98 19.14 -4.72 -12.87
#